data_AF-A0A1M5JF99-F1
#
_entry.id   AF-A0A1M5JF99-F1
#
_cell.length_a   1.000
_cell.length_b   1.000
_cell.length_c   1.000
_cell.angle_alpha   90.00
_cell.angle_beta   90.00
_cell.angle_gamma   90.00
#
_symmetry.space_group_name_H-M   'P 1'
#
loop_
_entity.id
_entity.type
_entity.pdbx_description
1 polymer ?
#
loop_
_entity_poly.entity_id
_entity_poly.type
_entity_poly.pdbx_seq_one_letter_code
_entity_poly.pdbx_strand_id
1 'polypeptide(L)' 'MKAFIGIDVGKEKLDVSWLRDVVKNKQKTKVLKNTKQGYQEL' A
#
# COMPACT_ATOMS: atom_id res chain seq x y z
N MET A 1 7.84 -13.76 12.00
CA MET A 1 8.20 -12.59 11.16
C MET A 1 7.09 -11.57 11.32
N LYS A 2 7.35 -10.37 11.86
CA LYS A 2 6.32 -9.30 11.96
C LYS A 2 6.44 -8.43 10.71
N ALA A 3 5.38 -8.39 9.89
CA ALA A 3 5.30 -7.48 8.75
C ALA A 3 4.65 -6.17 9.20
N PHE A 4 5.28 -5.03 8.92
CA PHE A 4 4.71 -3.71 9.16
C PHE A 4 4.11 -3.20 7.85
N ILE A 5 2.79 -3.00 7.85
CA ILE A 5 2.03 -2.49 6.71
C ILE A 5 1.29 -1.25 7.17
N GLY A 6 1.48 -0.13 6.46
CA GLY A 6 0.68 1.08 6.61
C GLY A 6 -0.33 1.15 5.47
N ILE A 7 -1.58 1.45 5.78
CA ILE A 7 -2.62 1.71 4.81
C ILE A 7 -3.26 3.04 5.19
N ASP A 8 -3.21 4.00 4.27
CA ASP A 8 -3.95 5.26 4.36
C ASP A 8 -5.14 5.20 3.39
N VAL A 9 -6.33 5.50 3.91
CA VAL A 9 -7.61 5.31 3.23
C VAL A 9 -8.22 6.68 2.92
N GLY A 10 -8.04 7.12 1.69
CA GLY A 10 -8.71 8.30 1.15
C GLY A 10 -10.00 7.94 0.39
N LYS A 11 -10.80 8.96 0.10
CA LYS A 11 -12.05 8.79 -0.67
C LYS A 11 -11.79 8.23 -2.08
N GLU A 12 -10.76 8.75 -2.76
CA GLU A 12 -10.47 8.42 -4.17
C GLU A 12 -9.29 7.46 -4.35
N LYS A 13 -8.49 7.25 -3.29
CA LYS A 13 -7.28 6.41 -3.35
C LYS A 13 -6.96 5.70 -2.03
N LEU A 14 -6.21 4.60 -2.14
CA LEU A 14 -5.58 3.88 -1.04
C LEU A 14 -4.07 3.96 -1.21
N ASP A 15 -3.36 4.54 -0.24
CA ASP A 15 -1.90 4.55 -0.21
C ASP A 15 -1.43 3.41 0.71
N VAL A 16 -0.78 2.40 0.12
CA VAL A 16 -0.29 1.22 0.84
C VAL A 16 1.22 1.27 0.91
N SER A 17 1.79 1.02 2.09
CA SER A 17 3.23 0.92 2.33
C SER A 17 3.57 -0.34 3.11
N TRP A 18 4.67 -1.01 2.78
CA TRP A 18 5.18 -2.12 3.57
C TRP A 18 6.71 -2.16 3.61
N LEU A 19 7.22 -2.48 4.79
CA LEU A 19 8.65 -2.63 5.04
C LEU A 19 9.10 -4.00 4.53
N ARG A 20 9.91 -4.02 3.47
CA ARG A 20 10.43 -5.24 2.83
C ARG A 20 11.72 -5.74 3.47
N ASP A 21 12.57 -4.82 3.91
CA ASP A 21 13.83 -5.12 4.59
C ASP A 21 14.11 -4.05 5.62
N VAL A 22 14.03 -4.40 6.90
CA VAL A 22 14.25 -3.46 8.02
C VAL A 22 15.71 -3.03 8.09
N VAL A 23 16.64 -3.96 7.84
CA VAL A 23 18.09 -3.73 7.98
C VAL A 23 18.58 -2.80 6.87
N LYS A 24 18.10 -3.03 5.64
CA LYS A 24 18.43 -2.18 4.48
C LYS A 24 17.48 -1.00 4.30
N ASN A 25 16.55 -0.79 5.23
CA ASN A 25 15.51 0.22 5.17
C ASN A 25 14.76 0.26 3.82
N LYS A 26 14.46 -0.92 3.25
CA LYS A 26 13.75 -1.00 1.98
C LYS A 26 12.25 -1.05 2.23
N GLN A 27 11.55 -0.05 1.71
CA GLN A 27 10.08 -0.03 1.68
C GLN A 27 9.55 -0.23 0.26
N LYS A 28 8.28 -0.62 0.16
CA LYS A 28 7.50 -0.50 -1.07
C LYS A 28 6.26 0.30 -0.77
N THR A 29 5.87 1.12 -1.73
CA THR A 29 4.59 1.79 -1.74
C THR A 29 3.80 1.36 -2.97
N LYS A 30 2.47 1.38 -2.86
CA LYS A 30 1.54 1.23 -3.99
C LYS A 30 0.36 2.14 -3.75
N VAL A 31 0.01 2.95 -4.74
CA VAL A 31 -1.22 3.75 -4.74
C VAL A 31 -2.26 3.00 -5.56
N LEU A 32 -3.44 2.78 -4.99
CA LEU A 32 -4.57 2.14 -5.65
C LEU A 32 -5.71 3.14 -5.80
N LYS A 33 -6.47 3.06 -6.89
CA LYS A 33 -7.70 3.82 -7.06
C LYS A 33 -8.77 3.22 -6.12
N ASN A 34 -9.40 4.05 -5.28
CA ASN A 34 -10.47 3.62 -4.38
C ASN A 34 -11.84 3.71 -5.05
N THR A 35 -11.98 3.06 -6.20
CA THR A 35 -13.22 3.02 -6.97
C THR A 35 -13.51 1.60 -7.41
N LYS A 36 -14.77 1.31 -7.79
CA LYS A 36 -15.14 -0.02 -8.30
C LYS A 36 -14.34 -0.41 -9.54
N GLN A 37 -14.13 0.54 -10.47
CA GLN A 37 -13.29 0.32 -11.64
C GLN A 37 -11.82 0.09 -11.22
N GLY A 38 -11.32 0.90 -10.29
CA GLY A 38 -9.99 0.73 -9.73
C GLY A 38 -9.75 -0.67 -9.15
N TYR A 39 -10.77 -1.23 -8.49
CA TYR A 39 -10.75 -2.59 -7.98
C TYR A 39 -10.74 -3.66 -9.09
N GLN A 40 -11.45 -3.44 -10.21
CA GLN A 40 -11.44 -4.35 -11.36
C GLN A 40 -10.12 -4.35 -12.13
N GLU A 41 -9.30 -3.29 -11.98
CA GLU A 41 -7.99 -3.13 -12.64
C GLU A 41 -6.81 -3.71 -11.82
N LEU A 42 -7.06 -4.26 -10.61
CA LEU A 42 -6.03 -4.79 -9.70
C LEU A 42 -5.42 -6.12 -10.13
#